data_AF-A0A9E4XFR7-F1
#
_entry.id   AF-A0A9E4XFR7-F1
#
_cell.length_a   1.000
_cell.length_b   1.000
_cell.length_c   1.000
_cell.angle_alpha   90.00
_cell.angle_beta   90.00
_cell.angle_gamma   90.00
#
_symmetry.space_group_name_H-M   'P 1'
#
loop_
_entity.id
_entity.type
_entity.pdbx_description
1 polymer ?
#
loop_
_entity_poly.entity_id
_entity_poly.type
_entity_poly.pdbx_seq_one_letter_code
_entity_poly.pdbx_strand_id
1 'polypeptide(L)'
;MVTDQNSRPPLPPFTSETASQKVRLAEDAWNTREPERVALAYSVDSAWRNRAEFLSGREEIVRFLSRKWDRELDYRLIKELWAFGGAHIAVRFAYEWRDDSGHWFRSYGNENWEFEENGLMVRRLA
;
A
#
# COMPACT_ATOMS: atom_id res chain seq x y z
N MET A 1 -13.66 -14.46 23.66
CA MET A 1 -13.55 -13.91 22.29
C MET A 1 -12.15 -13.34 22.18
N VAL A 2 -11.24 -14.09 21.54
CA VAL A 2 -9.88 -13.61 21.31
C VAL A 2 -9.99 -12.59 20.19
N THR A 3 -9.77 -11.31 20.48
CA THR A 3 -9.46 -10.34 19.43
C THR A 3 -8.13 -10.78 18.82
N ASP A 4 -8.20 -11.37 17.64
CA ASP A 4 -6.99 -11.79 16.92
C ASP A 4 -6.21 -10.52 16.54
N GLN A 5 -5.16 -10.23 17.32
CA GLN A 5 -4.28 -9.05 17.21
C GLN A 5 -3.55 -8.94 15.86
N ASN A 6 -3.76 -9.91 14.96
CA ASN A 6 -3.16 -9.95 13.61
C ASN A 6 -4.17 -9.85 12.45
N SER A 7 -5.47 -9.66 12.72
CA SER A 7 -6.46 -9.51 11.65
C SER A 7 -6.65 -8.05 11.23
N ARG A 8 -6.70 -7.78 9.92
CA ARG A 8 -6.84 -6.44 9.34
C ARG A 8 -7.95 -6.42 8.28
N PRO A 9 -9.23 -6.33 8.69
CA PRO A 9 -10.34 -6.30 7.74
C PRO A 9 -10.27 -5.08 6.80
N PRO A 10 -10.89 -5.14 5.61
CA PRO A 10 -11.61 -6.29 5.03
C PRO A 10 -10.72 -7.51 4.72
N LEU A 11 -11.28 -8.71 4.86
CA LEU A 11 -10.57 -9.98 4.66
C LEU A 11 -10.96 -10.60 3.29
N PRO A 12 -10.07 -11.35 2.64
CA PRO A 12 -10.42 -12.10 1.43
C PRO A 12 -11.32 -13.33 1.75
N PRO A 13 -12.08 -13.87 0.78
CA PRO A 13 -12.20 -13.39 -0.60
C PRO A 13 -12.98 -12.08 -0.69
N PHE A 14 -12.53 -11.16 -1.55
CA PHE A 14 -13.13 -9.84 -1.65
C PHE A 14 -14.40 -9.83 -2.52
N THR A 15 -15.33 -8.98 -2.10
CA THR A 15 -16.44 -8.46 -2.92
C THR A 15 -16.05 -7.11 -3.51
N SER A 16 -16.84 -6.58 -4.45
CA SER A 16 -16.59 -5.24 -5.02
C SER A 16 -16.54 -4.15 -3.95
N GLU A 17 -17.48 -4.20 -3.00
CA GLU A 17 -17.57 -3.27 -1.87
C GLU A 17 -16.34 -3.37 -0.96
N THR A 18 -15.99 -4.58 -0.52
CA THR A 18 -14.88 -4.79 0.41
C THR A 18 -13.52 -4.56 -0.25
N ALA A 19 -13.36 -4.85 -1.55
CA ALA A 19 -12.17 -4.49 -2.31
C ALA A 19 -12.02 -2.97 -2.41
N SER A 20 -13.11 -2.24 -2.72
CA SER A 20 -13.11 -0.78 -2.79
C SER A 20 -12.76 -0.15 -1.43
N GLN A 21 -13.34 -0.69 -0.35
CA GLN A 21 -13.01 -0.29 1.02
C GLN A 21 -11.54 -0.57 1.35
N LYS A 22 -10.99 -1.74 0.95
CA LYS A 22 -9.58 -2.07 1.16
C LYS A 22 -8.65 -1.09 0.44
N VAL A 23 -8.99 -0.72 -0.80
CA VAL A 23 -8.25 0.30 -1.58
C VAL A 23 -8.29 1.65 -0.88
N ARG A 24 -9.45 2.08 -0.38
CA ARG A 24 -9.59 3.36 0.32
C ARG A 24 -8.80 3.41 1.63
N LEU A 25 -8.86 2.34 2.44
CA LEU A 25 -8.07 2.24 3.67
C LEU A 25 -6.56 2.28 3.40
N ALA A 26 -6.12 1.68 2.29
CA ALA A 26 -4.72 1.78 1.85
C ALA A 26 -4.37 3.21 1.40
N GLU A 27 -5.25 3.89 0.66
CA GLU A 27 -5.06 5.31 0.30
C GLU A 27 -4.92 6.18 1.55
N ASP A 28 -5.85 6.06 2.50
CA ASP A 28 -5.85 6.83 3.75
C ASP A 28 -4.54 6.61 4.53
N ALA A 29 -4.11 5.34 4.65
CA ALA A 29 -2.86 5.00 5.32
C ALA A 29 -1.64 5.64 4.63
N TRP A 30 -1.53 5.53 3.30
CA TRP A 30 -0.41 6.12 2.56
C TRP A 30 -0.40 7.65 2.61
N ASN A 31 -1.55 8.31 2.71
CA ASN A 31 -1.64 9.76 2.86
C ASN A 31 -1.22 10.26 4.25
N THR A 32 -1.12 9.39 5.27
CA THR A 32 -0.50 9.76 6.56
C THR A 32 0.97 10.11 6.39
N ARG A 33 1.67 9.45 5.46
CA ARG A 33 3.13 9.49 5.29
C ARG A 33 3.89 9.05 6.54
N GLU A 34 3.30 8.14 7.32
CA GLU A 34 3.90 7.51 8.51
C GLU A 34 4.41 6.10 8.15
N PRO A 35 5.74 5.89 7.96
CA PRO A 35 6.30 4.62 7.49
C PRO A 35 5.87 3.39 8.29
N GLU A 36 5.95 3.47 9.62
CA GLU A 36 5.63 2.39 10.54
C GLU A 36 4.14 2.04 10.46
N ARG A 37 3.27 3.05 10.44
CA ARG A 37 1.82 2.85 10.36
C ARG A 37 1.40 2.18 9.06
N VAL A 38 2.02 2.56 7.94
CA VAL A 38 1.76 1.94 6.64
C VAL A 38 2.29 0.51 6.61
N ALA A 39 3.48 0.25 7.16
CA ALA A 39 4.08 -1.08 7.21
C ALA A 39 3.21 -2.12 7.97
N LEU A 40 2.37 -1.70 8.91
CA LEU A 40 1.43 -2.58 9.62
C LEU A 40 0.34 -3.19 8.73
N ALA A 41 0.16 -2.72 7.50
CA ALA A 41 -0.77 -3.33 6.54
C ALA A 41 -0.20 -4.55 5.80
N TYR A 42 1.09 -4.83 5.97
CA TYR A 42 1.84 -5.88 5.27
C TYR A 42 2.16 -7.03 6.23
N SER A 43 2.31 -8.25 5.73
CA SER A 43 2.80 -9.38 6.54
C SER A 43 4.25 -9.13 6.97
N VAL A 44 4.73 -9.87 7.99
CA VAL A 44 6.10 -9.69 8.50
C VAL A 44 7.15 -10.00 7.44
N ASP A 45 6.83 -10.95 6.55
CA ASP A 45 7.63 -11.47 5.44
C ASP A 45 7.19 -10.94 4.05
N SER A 46 6.40 -9.86 4.01
CA SER A 46 5.83 -9.32 2.78
C SER A 46 6.88 -9.04 1.72
N ALA A 47 6.63 -9.48 0.48
CA ALA A 47 7.53 -9.29 -0.65
C ALA A 47 7.05 -8.16 -1.57
N TRP A 48 7.88 -7.14 -1.78
CA TRP A 48 7.59 -6.06 -2.71
C TRP A 48 8.53 -6.06 -3.90
N ARG A 49 7.96 -5.65 -5.04
CA ARG A 49 8.71 -4.95 -6.08
C ARG A 49 8.10 -3.56 -6.24
N ASN A 50 8.89 -2.51 -6.04
CA ASN A 50 8.50 -1.13 -6.30
C ASN A 50 9.43 -0.56 -7.37
N ARG A 51 8.90 -0.36 -8.58
CA ARG A 51 9.71 -0.04 -9.77
C ARG A 51 10.80 -1.13 -9.96
N ALA A 52 12.06 -0.75 -9.77
CA ALA A 52 13.23 -1.62 -9.88
C ALA A 52 13.81 -2.06 -8.51
N GLU A 53 13.19 -1.65 -7.40
CA GLU A 53 13.62 -1.98 -6.04
C GLU A 53 12.81 -3.17 -5.50
N PHE A 54 13.49 -4.07 -4.78
CA PHE A 54 12.90 -5.24 -4.15
C PHE A 54 13.03 -5.11 -2.64
N LEU A 55 11.96 -5.42 -1.91
CA LEU A 55 11.93 -5.32 -0.45
C LEU A 55 11.39 -6.63 0.15
N SER A 56 11.98 -7.06 1.26
CA SER A 56 11.58 -8.23 2.03
C SER A 56 11.27 -7.84 3.47
N GLY A 57 9.99 -7.94 3.82
CA GLY A 57 9.49 -7.74 5.17
C GLY A 57 9.30 -6.28 5.60
N ARG A 58 8.68 -6.12 6.77
CA ARG A 58 8.25 -4.80 7.28
C ARG A 58 9.39 -3.82 7.48
N GLU A 59 10.56 -4.28 7.92
CA GLU A 59 11.70 -3.41 8.17
C GLU A 59 12.21 -2.73 6.90
N GLU A 60 12.31 -3.48 5.79
CA GLU A 60 12.71 -2.91 4.50
C GLU A 60 11.65 -1.99 3.93
N ILE A 61 10.36 -2.33 4.13
CA ILE A 61 9.24 -1.47 3.77
C ILE A 61 9.31 -0.13 4.53
N VAL A 62 9.53 -0.14 5.85
CA VAL A 62 9.69 1.08 6.65
C VAL A 62 10.86 1.92 6.12
N ARG A 63 12.03 1.30 5.91
CA ARG A 63 13.21 2.01 5.36
C ARG A 63 12.92 2.64 4.00
N PHE A 64 12.22 1.92 3.11
CA PHE A 64 11.82 2.42 1.80
C PHE A 64 10.87 3.62 1.92
N LEU A 65 9.83 3.50 2.76
CA LEU A 65 8.82 4.54 2.94
C LEU A 65 9.41 5.81 3.56
N SER A 66 10.34 5.69 4.52
CA SER A 66 11.09 6.84 5.05
C SER A 66 11.83 7.58 3.93
N ARG A 67 12.66 6.89 3.15
CA ARG A 67 13.38 7.50 2.02
C ARG A 67 12.44 8.11 0.98
N LYS A 68 11.30 7.45 0.73
CA LYS A 68 10.29 7.92 -0.22
C LYS A 68 9.77 9.30 0.19
N TRP A 69 9.33 9.46 1.43
CA TRP A 69 8.72 10.71 1.89
C TRP A 69 9.71 11.77 2.34
N ASP A 70 10.97 11.42 2.57
CA ASP A 70 12.07 12.41 2.65
C ASP A 70 12.28 13.12 1.29
N ARG A 71 12.03 12.42 0.18
CA ARG A 71 12.17 12.96 -1.18
C ARG A 71 10.88 13.56 -1.74
N GLU A 72 9.76 12.86 -1.54
CA GLU A 72 8.48 13.19 -2.16
C GLU A 72 7.66 14.12 -1.27
N LEU A 73 7.99 15.41 -1.30
CA LEU A 73 7.39 16.42 -0.44
C LEU A 73 5.97 16.77 -0.88
N ASP A 74 5.14 17.19 0.08
CA ASP A 74 3.71 17.53 -0.14
C ASP A 74 2.90 16.41 -0.83
N TYR A 75 3.33 15.16 -0.62
CA TYR A 75 2.73 13.96 -1.20
C TYR A 75 1.22 13.88 -0.95
N ARG A 76 0.46 13.71 -2.03
CA ARG A 76 -0.99 13.45 -2.03
C ARG A 76 -1.33 12.35 -3.02
N LEU A 77 -2.01 11.31 -2.54
CA LEU A 77 -2.31 10.10 -3.30
C LEU A 77 -3.82 9.88 -3.44
N ILE A 78 -4.22 9.43 -4.63
CA ILE A 78 -5.53 8.84 -4.90
C ILE A 78 -5.33 7.44 -5.48
N LYS A 79 -6.05 6.46 -4.94
CA LYS A 79 -6.12 5.08 -5.42
C LYS A 79 -7.54 4.77 -5.89
N GLU A 80 -7.64 3.94 -6.93
CA GLU A 80 -8.89 3.50 -7.52
C GLU A 80 -8.81 1.99 -7.77
N LEU A 81 -9.86 1.26 -7.36
CA LEU A 81 -10.00 -0.16 -7.67
C LEU A 81 -10.08 -0.35 -9.18
N TRP A 82 -9.25 -1.24 -9.73
CA TRP A 82 -9.31 -1.62 -11.15
C TRP A 82 -10.01 -2.97 -11.34
N ALA A 83 -9.58 -3.97 -10.57
CA ALA A 83 -10.16 -5.31 -10.59
C ALA A 83 -9.86 -6.03 -9.26
N PHE A 84 -10.58 -7.11 -8.97
CA PHE A 84 -10.30 -7.97 -7.82
C PHE A 84 -10.69 -9.42 -8.14
N GLY A 85 -10.14 -10.38 -7.39
CA GLY A 85 -10.49 -11.79 -7.51
C GLY A 85 -9.86 -12.63 -6.40
N GLY A 86 -10.69 -13.36 -5.65
CA GLY A 86 -10.24 -14.12 -4.48
C GLY A 86 -9.51 -13.20 -3.47
N ALA A 87 -8.24 -13.48 -3.21
CA ALA A 87 -7.38 -12.69 -2.33
C ALA A 87 -6.54 -11.62 -3.05
N HIS A 88 -6.85 -11.29 -4.30
CA HIS A 88 -6.10 -10.33 -5.11
C HIS A 88 -6.88 -9.06 -5.41
N ILE A 89 -6.18 -7.93 -5.44
CA ILE A 89 -6.70 -6.63 -5.85
C ILE A 89 -5.71 -5.98 -6.83
N ALA A 90 -6.22 -5.48 -7.96
CA ALA A 90 -5.49 -4.62 -8.89
C ALA A 90 -5.97 -3.17 -8.72
N VAL A 91 -5.02 -2.24 -8.65
CA VAL A 91 -5.28 -0.84 -8.31
C VAL A 91 -4.59 0.07 -9.31
N ARG A 92 -5.29 1.15 -9.68
CA ARG A 92 -4.71 2.30 -10.35
C ARG A 92 -4.52 3.41 -9.33
N PHE A 93 -3.47 4.19 -9.47
CA PHE A 93 -3.29 5.33 -8.59
C PHE A 93 -2.54 6.47 -9.28
N ALA A 94 -2.73 7.66 -8.73
CA ALA A 94 -1.90 8.82 -9.04
C ALA A 94 -1.52 9.53 -7.75
N TYR A 95 -0.31 10.06 -7.69
CA TYR A 95 0.09 10.95 -6.61
C TYR A 95 0.84 12.16 -7.13
N GLU A 96 0.63 13.27 -6.46
CA GLU A 96 1.32 14.54 -6.68
C GLU A 96 2.28 14.80 -5.54
N TRP A 97 3.41 15.39 -5.88
CA TRP A 97 4.48 15.72 -4.95
C TRP A 97 5.42 16.75 -5.58
N ARG A 98 6.29 17.34 -4.78
CA ARG A 98 7.40 18.16 -5.26
C ARG A 98 8.74 17.72 -4.68
N ASP A 99 9.81 17.93 -5.42
CA ASP A 99 11.17 17.73 -4.90
C ASP A 99 11.60 18.91 -3.99
N ASP A 100 12.83 18.80 -3.46
CA ASP A 100 13.48 19.83 -2.63
C ASP A 100 13.83 21.10 -3.42
N SER A 101 13.85 21.01 -4.74
CA SER A 101 14.05 22.13 -5.68
C SER A 101 12.75 22.82 -6.06
N GLY A 102 11.60 22.30 -5.61
CA GLY A 102 10.27 22.87 -5.84
C GLY A 102 9.61 22.44 -7.16
N HIS A 103 10.19 21.52 -7.93
CA HIS A 103 9.55 21.00 -9.13
C HIS A 103 8.40 20.06 -8.76
N TRP A 104 7.24 20.28 -9.40
CA TRP A 104 6.07 19.44 -9.20
C TRP A 104 6.02 18.27 -10.16
N PHE A 105 5.60 17.13 -9.65
CA PHE A 105 5.43 15.90 -10.41
C PHE A 105 4.06 15.31 -10.16
N ARG A 106 3.52 14.66 -11.19
CA ARG A 106 2.42 13.71 -11.06
C ARG A 106 2.90 12.34 -11.50
N SER A 107 2.85 11.38 -10.59
CA SER A 107 3.24 10.01 -10.83
C SER A 107 2.01 9.15 -11.03
N TYR A 108 1.94 8.44 -12.15
CA TYR A 108 0.89 7.48 -12.46
C TYR A 108 1.41 6.07 -12.20
N GLY A 109 0.58 5.23 -11.58
CA GLY A 109 1.00 3.88 -11.21
C GLY A 109 -0.11 2.85 -11.29
N ASN A 110 0.33 1.61 -11.42
CA ASN A 110 -0.46 0.40 -11.25
C ASN A 110 0.17 -0.42 -10.15
N GLU A 111 -0.64 -0.99 -9.26
CA GLU A 111 -0.15 -1.94 -8.28
C GLU A 111 -1.08 -3.14 -8.16
N ASN A 112 -0.47 -4.30 -7.94
CA ASN A 112 -1.17 -5.56 -7.70
C ASN A 112 -0.84 -6.05 -6.30
N TRP A 113 -1.89 -6.41 -5.56
CA TRP A 113 -1.85 -6.80 -4.17
C TRP A 113 -2.36 -8.22 -4.00
N GLU A 114 -1.71 -8.96 -3.12
CA GLU A 114 -2.14 -10.29 -2.66
C GLU A 114 -2.16 -10.29 -1.13
N PHE A 115 -3.20 -10.87 -0.56
CA PHE A 115 -3.46 -10.85 0.88
C PHE A 115 -3.52 -12.27 1.48
N GLU A 116 -3.07 -12.38 2.72
CA GLU A 116 -3.36 -13.51 3.59
C GLU A 116 -4.82 -13.51 4.07
N GLU A 117 -5.27 -14.63 4.64
CA GLU A 117 -6.60 -14.78 5.24
C GLU A 117 -6.86 -13.76 6.37
N ASN A 118 -5.81 -13.37 7.08
CA ASN A 118 -5.86 -12.33 8.12
C ASN A 118 -5.95 -10.90 7.54
N GLY A 119 -5.94 -10.73 6.21
CA GLY A 119 -6.08 -9.45 5.53
C GLY A 119 -4.80 -8.61 5.46
N LEU A 120 -3.64 -9.13 5.88
CA LEU A 120 -2.34 -8.51 5.66
C LEU A 120 -1.84 -8.78 4.24
N MET A 121 -1.17 -7.81 3.63
CA MET A 121 -0.66 -7.93 2.27
C MET A 121 0.68 -8.68 2.26
N VAL A 122 0.73 -9.83 1.57
CA VAL A 122 1.94 -10.67 1.46
C VAL A 122 2.77 -10.35 0.22
N ARG A 123 2.13 -9.80 -0.83
CA ARG A 123 2.83 -9.43 -2.06
C ARG A 123 2.32 -8.10 -2.61
N ARG A 124 3.25 -7.23 -2.99
CA ARG A 124 2.97 -5.94 -3.65
C ARG A 124 3.86 -5.75 -4.86
N LEU A 125 3.26 -5.66 -6.04
CA LEU A 125 3.97 -5.36 -7.29
C LEU A 125 3.53 -3.98 -7.78
N ALA A 126 4.46 -3.04 -7.91
CA ALA A 126 4.22 -1.65 -8.30
C ALA A 126 5.35 -1.05 -9.14
#